data_AF-G0QYU6-F1
#
_entry.id   AF-G0QYU6-F1
#
_cell.length_a   1.000
_cell.length_b   1.000
_cell.length_c   1.000
_cell.angle_alpha   90.00
_cell.angle_beta   90.00
_cell.angle_gamma   90.00
#
_symmetry.space_group_name_H-M   'P 1'
#
loop_
_entity.id
_entity.type
_entity.pdbx_description
1 polymer ?
#
loop_
_entity_poly.entity_id
_entity_poly.type
_entity_poly.pdbx_seq_one_letter_code
_entity_poly.pdbx_strand_id
1 'polypeptide(L)'
;MISLPHYFQQNIISTDFQQKYKGLHKLIGATMIAFIESFIICPFERLKVYLITQQNKNLSIRNYFQYNFSFKSLYYGIEAQLIKQIVSWISFLYTDFLVKQFFRDNFSQDQQYLSNSQLLVCATITGSVNTLFTHPFDKLKTLYQMQLNQIYLQHNIYKLLKNIYYQQGGVSLYNGWQIRLIQYLIQAVFTSTLLERLEERLHYINNKTVI
;
A
#
# COMPACT_ATOMS: atom_id res chain seq x y z
N MET A 1 9.15 -10.45 -4.23
CA MET A 1 8.91 -10.91 -5.61
C MET A 1 7.65 -10.22 -6.10
N ILE A 2 7.80 -9.22 -6.96
CA ILE A 2 6.74 -8.76 -7.88
C ILE A 2 7.49 -8.52 -9.19
N SER A 3 7.74 -9.59 -9.93
CA SER A 3 8.06 -9.43 -11.35
C SER A 3 6.78 -9.01 -12.05
N LEU A 4 6.87 -8.02 -12.94
CA LEU A 4 5.77 -7.71 -13.86
C LEU A 4 5.26 -9.01 -14.48
N PRO A 5 3.93 -9.22 -14.59
CA PRO A 5 3.38 -10.42 -15.21
C PRO A 5 4.02 -10.61 -16.59
N HIS A 6 4.34 -11.86 -16.95
CA HIS A 6 5.06 -12.21 -18.18
C HIS A 6 4.47 -11.54 -19.44
N TYR A 7 3.14 -11.33 -19.44
CA TYR A 7 2.39 -10.64 -20.48
C TYR A 7 2.83 -9.17 -20.71
N PHE A 8 3.11 -8.43 -19.63
CA PHE A 8 3.55 -7.02 -19.72
C PHE A 8 5.02 -6.90 -20.17
N GLN A 9 5.85 -7.88 -19.83
CA GLN A 9 7.26 -7.92 -20.25
C GLN A 9 7.41 -8.19 -21.75
N GLN A 10 6.51 -8.97 -22.36
CA GLN A 10 6.57 -9.30 -23.79
C GLN A 10 5.87 -8.28 -24.70
N ASN A 11 4.72 -7.73 -24.29
CA ASN A 11 3.88 -6.96 -25.23
C ASN A 11 3.99 -5.43 -25.12
N ILE A 12 4.42 -4.87 -23.99
CA ILE A 12 4.30 -3.42 -23.73
C ILE A 12 5.67 -2.75 -23.54
N ILE A 13 6.69 -3.49 -23.13
CA ILE A 13 7.98 -2.92 -22.76
C ILE A 13 9.08 -3.62 -23.59
N SER A 14 9.62 -2.92 -24.59
CA SER A 14 10.74 -3.43 -25.38
C SER A 14 11.95 -3.72 -24.49
N THR A 15 12.60 -4.86 -24.74
CA THR A 15 13.76 -5.38 -23.99
C THR A 15 14.94 -4.39 -23.93
N ASP A 16 15.07 -3.52 -24.92
CA ASP A 16 16.11 -2.47 -24.98
C ASP A 16 15.86 -1.33 -23.98
N PHE A 17 14.60 -1.00 -23.70
CA PHE A 17 14.26 0.02 -22.70
C PHE A 17 14.47 -0.52 -21.28
N GLN A 18 14.31 -1.83 -21.06
CA GLN A 18 14.53 -2.50 -19.77
C GLN A 18 15.97 -2.40 -19.27
N GLN A 19 16.95 -2.47 -20.18
CA GLN A 19 18.36 -2.35 -19.83
C GLN A 19 18.80 -0.90 -19.57
N LYS A 20 18.22 0.09 -20.26
CA LYS A 20 18.65 1.50 -20.19
C LYS A 20 18.21 2.23 -18.91
N TYR A 21 17.08 1.82 -18.29
CA TYR A 21 16.61 2.38 -17.03
C TYR A 21 16.06 1.30 -16.09
N LYS A 22 16.96 0.66 -15.33
CA LYS A 22 16.62 -0.43 -14.37
C LYS A 22 15.54 -0.06 -13.34
N GLY A 23 15.30 1.23 -13.09
CA GLY A 23 14.28 1.75 -12.16
C GLY A 23 12.96 2.21 -12.79
N LEU A 24 12.96 2.75 -14.02
CA LEU A 24 11.76 3.39 -14.60
C LEU A 24 10.61 2.41 -14.83
N HIS A 25 10.90 1.18 -15.28
CA HIS A 25 9.88 0.15 -15.47
C HIS A 25 9.14 -0.20 -14.19
N LYS A 26 9.84 -0.18 -13.06
CA LYS A 26 9.25 -0.43 -11.75
C LYS A 26 8.35 0.72 -11.31
N LEU A 27 8.72 1.97 -11.62
CA LEU A 27 7.90 3.14 -11.35
C LEU A 27 6.62 3.14 -12.19
N ILE A 28 6.74 2.87 -13.49
CA ILE A 28 5.56 2.78 -14.38
C ILE A 28 4.65 1.65 -13.92
N GLY A 29 5.21 0.47 -13.61
CA GLY A 29 4.47 -0.65 -13.04
C GLY A 29 3.76 -0.29 -11.73
N ALA A 30 4.46 0.38 -10.80
CA ALA A 30 3.88 0.87 -9.55
C ALA A 30 2.67 1.78 -9.80
N THR A 31 2.79 2.73 -10.74
CA THR A 31 1.69 3.66 -11.02
C THR A 31 0.45 2.97 -11.61
N MET A 32 0.63 1.98 -12.48
CA MET A 32 -0.47 1.22 -13.06
C MET A 32 -1.16 0.34 -12.00
N ILE A 33 -0.37 -0.35 -11.17
CA ILE A 33 -0.90 -1.13 -10.03
C ILE A 33 -1.68 -0.20 -9.11
N ALA A 34 -1.11 0.95 -8.77
CA ALA A 34 -1.76 1.93 -7.90
C ALA A 34 -3.10 2.44 -8.45
N PHE A 35 -3.17 2.67 -9.75
CA PHE A 35 -4.39 3.14 -10.41
C PHE A 35 -5.51 2.09 -10.36
N ILE A 36 -5.20 0.85 -10.75
CA ILE A 36 -6.14 -0.27 -10.75
C ILE A 36 -6.61 -0.56 -9.33
N GLU A 37 -5.68 -0.65 -8.39
CA GLU A 37 -6.00 -0.93 -7.00
C GLU A 37 -6.83 0.19 -6.36
N SER A 38 -6.54 1.45 -6.66
CA SER A 38 -7.34 2.57 -6.17
C SER A 38 -8.78 2.51 -6.68
N PHE A 39 -8.98 2.12 -7.94
CA PHE A 39 -10.32 1.97 -8.51
C PHE A 39 -11.12 0.87 -7.81
N ILE A 40 -10.48 -0.26 -7.50
CA ILE A 40 -11.12 -1.38 -6.80
C ILE A 40 -11.36 -1.05 -5.32
N ILE A 41 -10.37 -0.48 -4.62
CA ILE A 41 -10.41 -0.30 -3.16
C ILE A 41 -11.25 0.91 -2.73
N CYS A 42 -11.30 2.00 -3.51
CA CYS A 42 -12.03 3.22 -3.16
C CYS A 42 -13.48 2.99 -2.69
N PRO A 43 -14.33 2.22 -3.41
CA PRO A 43 -15.71 1.99 -2.96
C PRO A 43 -15.78 1.24 -1.62
N PHE A 44 -14.92 0.25 -1.40
CA PHE A 44 -14.89 -0.52 -0.14
C PHE A 44 -14.44 0.33 1.04
N GLU A 45 -13.41 1.16 0.84
CA GLU A 45 -12.97 2.09 1.88
C GLU A 45 -14.05 3.11 2.22
N ARG A 46 -14.76 3.64 1.22
CA ARG A 46 -15.85 4.59 1.45
C ARG A 46 -16.96 3.96 2.30
N LEU A 47 -17.36 2.73 1.96
CA LEU A 47 -18.35 1.97 2.74
C LEU A 47 -17.87 1.72 4.18
N LYS A 48 -16.60 1.31 4.36
CA LYS A 48 -16.01 1.11 5.69
C LYS A 48 -16.04 2.40 6.52
N VAL A 49 -15.60 3.52 5.95
CA VAL A 49 -15.56 4.81 6.65
C VAL A 49 -16.97 5.30 6.99
N TYR A 50 -17.95 5.11 6.10
CA TYR A 50 -19.36 5.40 6.38
C TYR A 50 -19.87 4.64 7.61
N LEU A 51 -19.62 3.33 7.67
CA LEU A 51 -20.04 2.48 8.79
C LEU A 51 -19.34 2.85 10.10
N ILE A 52 -18.09 3.30 10.07
CA ILE A 52 -17.34 3.71 11.27
C ILE A 52 -17.77 5.09 11.77
N THR A 53 -18.10 6.01 10.86
CA THR A 53 -18.36 7.43 11.24
C THR A 53 -19.79 7.64 11.75
N GLN A 54 -20.75 6.82 11.33
CA GLN A 54 -22.14 6.98 11.78
C GLN A 54 -22.37 6.34 13.15
N GLN A 55 -22.82 7.16 14.11
CA GLN A 55 -23.06 6.76 15.49
C GLN A 55 -24.41 6.03 15.72
N ASN A 56 -25.32 6.01 14.74
CA ASN A 56 -26.64 5.38 14.89
C ASN A 56 -26.56 3.86 14.69
N LYS A 57 -27.18 3.08 15.60
CA LYS A 57 -27.04 1.61 15.68
C LYS A 57 -27.80 0.80 14.61
N ASN A 58 -28.69 1.41 13.83
CA ASN A 58 -29.52 0.70 12.83
C ASN A 58 -28.96 0.87 11.40
N LEU A 59 -27.78 0.32 11.14
CA LEU A 59 -27.12 0.48 9.84
C LEU A 59 -27.00 -0.85 9.10
N SER A 60 -27.67 -0.90 7.94
CA SER A 60 -27.42 -1.87 6.90
C SER A 60 -26.76 -1.16 5.72
N ILE A 61 -25.83 -1.84 5.05
CA ILE A 61 -25.30 -1.43 3.74
C ILE A 61 -26.44 -1.17 2.74
N ARG A 62 -27.57 -1.87 2.89
CA ARG A 62 -28.77 -1.65 2.10
C ARG A 62 -29.37 -0.25 2.29
N ASN A 63 -29.34 0.28 3.52
CA ASN A 63 -29.81 1.64 3.81
C ASN A 63 -28.88 2.68 3.17
N TYR A 64 -27.57 2.41 3.08
CA TYR A 64 -26.63 3.29 2.38
C TYR A 64 -26.99 3.40 0.90
N PHE A 65 -27.23 2.28 0.21
CA PHE A 65 -27.63 2.29 -1.20
C PHE A 65 -29.04 2.88 -1.44
N GLN A 66 -29.94 2.76 -0.46
CA GLN A 66 -31.27 3.38 -0.53
C GLN A 66 -31.23 4.91 -0.36
N TYR A 67 -30.37 5.42 0.53
CA TYR A 67 -30.20 6.87 0.76
C TYR A 67 -29.26 7.54 -0.25
N ASN A 68 -28.17 6.87 -0.65
CA ASN A 68 -27.22 7.36 -1.64
C ASN A 68 -27.47 6.66 -2.98
N PHE A 69 -28.37 7.24 -3.77
CA PHE A 69 -28.85 6.64 -5.03
C PHE A 69 -27.77 6.53 -6.12
N SER A 70 -26.63 7.20 -5.97
CA SER A 70 -25.65 7.34 -7.07
C SER A 70 -24.33 6.62 -6.79
N PHE A 71 -23.92 5.75 -7.73
CA PHE A 71 -22.59 5.12 -7.73
C PHE A 71 -21.45 6.13 -7.70
N LYS A 72 -21.68 7.36 -8.18
CA LYS A 72 -20.71 8.46 -8.11
C LYS A 72 -20.34 8.82 -6.67
N SER A 73 -21.24 8.57 -5.71
CA SER A 73 -21.00 8.90 -4.29
C SER A 73 -19.98 7.96 -3.62
N LEU A 74 -19.83 6.74 -4.13
CA LEU A 74 -18.85 5.75 -3.66
C LEU A 74 -17.41 6.14 -4.03
N TYR A 75 -17.24 6.89 -5.12
CA TYR A 75 -15.94 7.34 -5.61
C TYR A 75 -15.54 8.74 -5.10
N TYR A 76 -16.31 9.33 -4.18
CA TYR A 76 -15.87 10.56 -3.52
C TYR A 76 -14.59 10.31 -2.70
N GLY A 77 -13.56 11.09 -2.99
CA GLY A 77 -12.24 10.94 -2.38
C GLY A 77 -11.29 10.00 -3.11
N ILE A 78 -11.62 9.60 -4.35
CA ILE A 78 -10.70 8.83 -5.20
C ILE A 78 -9.36 9.55 -5.42
N GLU A 79 -9.34 10.88 -5.50
CA GLU A 79 -8.10 11.67 -5.67
C GLU A 79 -7.13 11.46 -4.50
N ALA A 80 -7.62 11.59 -3.26
CA ALA A 80 -6.81 11.37 -2.06
C ALA A 80 -6.33 9.91 -1.98
N GLN A 81 -7.17 8.96 -2.41
CA GLN A 81 -6.79 7.55 -2.46
C GLN A 81 -5.71 7.27 -3.51
N LEU A 82 -5.86 7.81 -4.71
CA LEU A 82 -4.90 7.66 -5.81
C LEU A 82 -3.53 8.22 -5.43
N ILE A 83 -3.46 9.43 -4.88
CA ILE A 83 -2.20 10.04 -4.45
C ILE A 83 -1.50 9.14 -3.41
N LYS A 84 -2.25 8.68 -2.40
CA LYS A 84 -1.72 7.78 -1.37
C LYS A 84 -1.20 6.47 -1.97
N GLN A 85 -1.96 5.86 -2.88
CA GLN A 85 -1.61 4.56 -3.47
C GLN A 85 -0.39 4.66 -4.39
N ILE A 86 -0.29 5.75 -5.18
CA ILE A 86 0.86 6.03 -6.04
C ILE A 86 2.13 6.17 -5.20
N VAL A 87 2.09 7.01 -4.15
CA VAL A 87 3.24 7.20 -3.26
C VAL A 87 3.65 5.89 -2.59
N SER A 88 2.67 5.10 -2.12
CA SER A 88 2.92 3.82 -1.46
C SER A 88 3.61 2.81 -2.39
N TRP A 89 3.10 2.60 -3.60
CA TRP A 89 3.71 1.63 -4.51
C TRP A 89 5.07 2.07 -5.04
N ILE A 90 5.21 3.36 -5.36
CA ILE A 90 6.47 3.91 -5.81
C ILE A 90 7.54 3.76 -4.72
N SER A 91 7.23 4.20 -3.49
CA SER A 91 8.18 4.11 -2.38
C SER A 91 8.52 2.65 -2.08
N PHE A 92 7.53 1.76 -2.05
CA PHE A 92 7.77 0.34 -1.80
C PHE A 92 8.66 -0.32 -2.86
N LEU A 93 8.32 -0.22 -4.15
CA LEU A 93 9.08 -0.88 -5.22
C LEU A 93 10.47 -0.28 -5.43
N TYR A 94 10.61 1.04 -5.24
CA TYR A 94 11.89 1.72 -5.37
C TYR A 94 12.82 1.36 -4.21
N THR A 95 12.34 1.41 -2.97
CA THR A 95 13.14 1.02 -1.81
C THR A 95 13.49 -0.48 -1.85
N ASP A 96 12.55 -1.36 -2.22
CA ASP A 96 12.82 -2.80 -2.36
C ASP A 96 13.98 -3.05 -3.35
N PHE A 97 14.02 -2.30 -4.46
CA PHE A 97 15.11 -2.39 -5.43
C PHE A 97 16.45 -1.95 -4.85
N LEU A 98 16.49 -0.77 -4.21
CA LEU A 98 17.73 -0.23 -3.64
C LEU A 98 18.28 -1.13 -2.53
N VAL A 99 17.42 -1.57 -1.62
CA VAL A 99 17.82 -2.44 -0.49
C VAL A 99 18.36 -3.77 -1.02
N LYS A 100 17.69 -4.41 -1.98
CA LYS A 100 18.18 -5.66 -2.57
C LYS A 100 19.47 -5.50 -3.34
N GLN A 101 19.64 -4.39 -4.06
CA GLN A 101 20.90 -4.11 -4.76
C GLN A 101 22.02 -3.94 -3.74
N PHE A 102 21.80 -3.16 -2.70
CA PHE A 102 22.78 -2.96 -1.62
C PHE A 102 23.16 -4.27 -0.91
N PHE A 103 22.20 -5.16 -0.64
CA PHE A 103 22.50 -6.45 -0.03
C PHE A 103 23.26 -7.40 -0.96
N ARG A 104 22.95 -7.39 -2.27
CA ARG A 104 23.67 -8.19 -3.26
C ARG A 104 25.12 -7.72 -3.42
N ASP A 105 25.32 -6.41 -3.52
CA ASP A 105 26.65 -5.83 -3.73
C ASP A 105 27.59 -6.03 -2.53
N ASN A 106 27.03 -6.09 -1.29
CA ASN A 106 27.83 -6.23 -0.07
C ASN A 106 27.97 -7.68 0.45
N PHE A 107 27.01 -8.58 0.17
CA PHE A 107 26.97 -9.91 0.78
C PHE A 107 26.96 -11.08 -0.20
N SER A 108 26.76 -10.86 -1.50
CA SER A 108 26.68 -11.95 -2.48
C SER A 108 27.95 -12.03 -3.32
N GLN A 109 28.96 -12.75 -2.83
CA GLN A 109 30.08 -13.13 -3.69
C GLN A 109 29.76 -14.30 -4.62
N ASP A 110 28.76 -15.18 -4.38
CA ASP A 110 28.48 -16.29 -5.32
C ASP A 110 27.08 -16.98 -5.24
N GLN A 111 26.09 -16.49 -4.47
CA GLN A 111 24.77 -17.15 -4.40
C GLN A 111 23.62 -16.25 -4.90
N GLN A 112 22.87 -16.76 -5.88
CA GLN A 112 21.70 -16.10 -6.50
C GLN A 112 20.49 -15.96 -5.54
N TYR A 113 20.53 -16.59 -4.36
CA TYR A 113 19.44 -16.65 -3.39
C TYR A 113 19.85 -16.02 -2.06
N LEU A 114 19.11 -14.99 -1.63
CA LEU A 114 19.23 -14.38 -0.30
C LEU A 114 18.67 -15.35 0.73
N SER A 115 19.37 -15.52 1.86
CA SER A 115 18.87 -16.31 2.99
C SER A 115 17.56 -15.70 3.54
N ASN A 116 16.67 -16.54 4.08
CA ASN A 116 15.38 -16.11 4.65
C ASN A 116 15.53 -15.01 5.70
N SER A 117 16.60 -15.05 6.51
CA SER A 117 16.90 -14.00 7.48
C SER A 117 17.30 -12.67 6.83
N GLN A 118 18.10 -12.71 5.77
CA GLN A 118 18.48 -11.52 5.01
C GLN A 118 17.28 -10.92 4.26
N LEU A 119 16.39 -11.77 3.72
CA LEU A 119 15.13 -11.32 3.11
C LEU A 119 14.23 -10.63 4.12
N LEU A 120 14.15 -11.14 5.35
CA LEU A 120 13.37 -10.52 6.42
C LEU A 120 13.95 -9.15 6.78
N VAL A 121 15.27 -9.02 6.93
CA VAL A 121 15.94 -7.72 7.18
C VAL A 121 15.73 -6.76 6.01
N CYS A 122 15.83 -7.22 4.77
CA CYS A 122 15.53 -6.39 3.61
C CYS A 122 14.08 -5.88 3.62
N ALA A 123 13.13 -6.75 3.98
CA ALA A 123 11.71 -6.43 4.04
C ALA A 123 11.39 -5.43 5.17
N THR A 124 12.03 -5.54 6.34
CA THR A 124 11.82 -4.61 7.45
C THR A 124 12.39 -3.22 7.16
N ILE A 125 13.59 -3.14 6.56
CA ILE A 125 14.18 -1.87 6.11
C ILE A 125 13.28 -1.23 5.05
N THR A 126 12.87 -2.02 4.04
CA THR A 126 11.98 -1.55 2.97
C THR A 126 10.66 -1.04 3.52
N GLY A 127 10.03 -1.79 4.42
CA GLY A 127 8.78 -1.40 5.06
C GLY A 127 8.90 -0.14 5.92
N SER A 128 10.02 0.02 6.64
CA SER A 128 10.26 1.18 7.49
C SER A 128 10.40 2.46 6.68
N VAL A 129 11.22 2.43 5.63
CA VAL A 129 11.39 3.58 4.72
C VAL A 129 10.07 3.89 4.00
N ASN A 130 9.36 2.87 3.49
CA ASN A 130 8.05 3.05 2.87
C ASN A 130 7.04 3.70 3.83
N THR A 131 7.05 3.30 5.10
CA THR A 131 6.18 3.87 6.12
C THR A 131 6.48 5.35 6.34
N LEU A 132 7.75 5.75 6.39
CA LEU A 132 8.13 7.15 6.55
C LEU A 132 7.58 8.03 5.41
N PHE A 133 7.64 7.55 4.16
CA PHE A 133 7.11 8.29 3.02
C PHE A 133 5.59 8.29 2.92
N THR A 134 4.93 7.19 3.27
CA THR A 134 3.46 7.04 3.13
C THR A 134 2.66 7.66 4.27
N HIS A 135 3.21 7.68 5.49
CA HIS A 135 2.53 8.16 6.68
C HIS A 135 1.90 9.56 6.57
N PRO A 136 2.57 10.60 6.03
CA PRO A 136 1.94 11.91 5.88
C PRO A 136 0.73 11.87 4.93
N PHE A 137 0.77 11.06 3.87
CA PHE A 137 -0.34 10.93 2.91
C PHE A 137 -1.53 10.18 3.50
N ASP A 138 -1.29 9.20 4.36
CA ASP A 138 -2.36 8.51 5.09
C ASP A 138 -3.07 9.45 6.06
N LYS A 139 -2.33 10.32 6.76
CA LYS A 139 -2.94 11.32 7.62
C LYS A 139 -3.78 12.32 6.80
N LEU A 140 -3.27 12.79 5.67
CA LEU A 140 -4.01 13.70 4.78
C LEU A 140 -5.29 13.05 4.26
N LYS A 141 -5.22 11.79 3.81
CA LYS A 141 -6.38 11.04 3.32
C LYS A 141 -7.43 10.85 4.41
N THR A 142 -7.04 10.42 5.60
CA THR A 142 -7.97 10.19 6.70
C THR A 142 -8.68 11.48 7.11
N LEU A 143 -7.94 12.59 7.22
CA LEU A 143 -8.54 13.90 7.50
C LEU A 143 -9.49 14.36 6.38
N TYR A 144 -9.11 14.14 5.11
CA TYR A 144 -9.96 14.46 3.97
C TYR A 144 -11.27 13.64 3.99
N GLN A 145 -11.18 12.34 4.26
CA GLN A 145 -12.35 11.46 4.34
C GLN A 145 -13.24 11.77 5.56
N MET A 146 -12.65 12.16 6.70
CA MET A 146 -13.40 12.64 7.87
C MET A 146 -14.16 13.93 7.56
N GLN A 147 -13.53 14.89 6.88
CA GLN A 147 -14.15 16.14 6.43
C GLN A 147 -15.18 15.96 5.31
N LEU A 148 -15.13 14.88 4.54
CA LEU A 148 -16.22 14.56 3.61
C LEU A 148 -17.46 14.01 4.31
N ASN A 149 -17.31 13.51 5.54
CA ASN A 149 -18.42 12.96 6.33
C ASN A 149 -18.99 13.98 7.32
N GLN A 150 -18.18 14.90 7.82
CA GLN A 150 -18.63 16.04 8.62
C GLN A 150 -18.78 17.25 7.69
N ILE A 151 -19.80 18.08 7.86
CA ILE A 151 -20.25 19.16 6.94
C ILE A 151 -19.18 20.27 6.63
N TYR A 152 -17.92 20.12 7.05
CA TYR A 152 -16.84 21.09 6.88
C TYR A 152 -16.23 21.11 5.47
N LEU A 153 -16.95 21.75 4.53
CA LEU A 153 -16.59 22.75 3.48
C LEU A 153 -15.20 22.84 2.81
N GLN A 154 -14.21 22.00 3.07
CA GLN A 154 -12.91 22.06 2.37
C GLN A 154 -12.79 21.00 1.28
N HIS A 155 -13.26 21.33 0.08
CA HIS A 155 -13.20 20.44 -1.08
C HIS A 155 -11.78 20.14 -1.59
N ASN A 156 -10.79 20.99 -1.27
CA ASN A 156 -9.43 20.88 -1.84
C ASN A 156 -8.42 20.33 -0.83
N ILE A 157 -7.75 19.24 -1.21
CA ILE A 157 -6.63 18.61 -0.47
C ILE A 157 -5.53 19.63 -0.13
N TYR A 158 -5.24 20.57 -1.05
CA TYR A 158 -4.26 21.63 -0.83
C TYR A 158 -4.65 22.60 0.30
N LYS A 159 -5.93 22.98 0.39
CA LYS A 159 -6.42 23.85 1.47
C LYS A 159 -6.37 23.12 2.82
N LEU A 160 -6.72 21.83 2.82
CA LEU A 160 -6.60 20.97 3.99
C LEU A 160 -5.14 20.89 4.46
N LEU A 161 -4.20 20.61 3.56
CA LEU A 161 -2.78 20.53 3.88
C LEU A 161 -2.25 21.85 4.45
N LYS A 162 -2.61 22.99 3.82
CA LYS A 162 -2.27 24.32 4.30
C LYS A 162 -2.81 24.54 5.72
N ASN A 163 -4.09 24.24 5.95
CA ASN A 163 -4.71 24.39 7.26
C ASN A 163 -4.04 23.53 8.34
N ILE A 164 -3.71 22.27 8.04
CA ILE A 164 -2.99 21.39 8.97
C ILE A 164 -1.62 21.97 9.32
N TYR A 165 -0.89 22.46 8.30
CA TYR A 165 0.42 23.06 8.49
C TYR A 165 0.35 24.29 9.41
N TYR A 166 -0.63 25.17 9.23
CA TYR A 166 -0.80 26.35 10.09
C TYR A 166 -1.32 26.04 11.50
N GLN A 167 -2.23 25.07 11.64
CA GLN A 167 -2.88 24.78 12.93
C GLN A 167 -2.08 23.85 13.84
N GLN A 168 -1.44 22.83 13.25
CA GLN A 168 -0.79 21.75 14.01
C GLN A 168 0.72 21.64 13.72
N GLY A 169 1.23 22.36 12.72
CA GLY A 169 2.62 22.26 12.27
C GLY A 169 2.92 21.03 11.43
N GLY A 170 4.03 21.07 10.69
CA GLY A 170 4.47 19.96 9.82
C GLY A 170 4.82 18.68 10.59
N VAL A 171 5.29 18.79 11.83
CA VAL A 171 5.63 17.64 12.68
C VAL A 171 4.39 16.81 13.03
N SER A 172 3.22 17.45 13.14
CA SER A 172 1.97 16.76 13.41
C SER A 172 1.62 15.73 12.31
N LEU A 173 2.08 15.91 11.08
CA LEU A 173 1.89 14.93 9.99
C LEU A 173 2.52 13.57 10.31
N TYR A 174 3.55 13.54 11.16
CA TYR A 174 4.24 12.32 11.55
C TYR A 174 3.70 11.69 12.84
N ASN A 175 2.74 12.30 13.52
CA ASN A 175 2.19 11.73 14.75
C ASN A 175 1.62 10.32 14.51
N GLY A 176 1.99 9.37 15.37
CA GLY A 176 1.56 7.96 15.26
C GLY A 176 2.42 7.06 14.37
N TRP A 177 3.54 7.54 13.82
CA TRP A 177 4.44 6.71 12.99
C TRP A 177 4.98 5.48 13.73
N GLN A 178 5.24 5.59 15.05
CA GLN A 178 5.74 4.50 15.89
C GLN A 178 4.76 3.33 15.95
N ILE A 179 3.49 3.61 16.21
CA ILE A 179 2.42 2.60 16.28
C ILE A 179 2.32 1.87 14.94
N ARG A 180 2.45 2.62 13.84
CA ARG A 180 2.40 2.06 12.50
C ARG A 180 3.58 1.13 12.19
N LEU A 181 4.79 1.48 12.61
CA LEU A 181 5.95 0.60 12.48
C LEU A 181 5.78 -0.68 13.29
N ILE A 182 5.30 -0.59 14.53
CA ILE A 182 5.03 -1.76 15.37
C ILE A 182 3.99 -2.66 14.70
N GLN A 183 2.90 -2.08 14.18
CA GLN A 183 1.89 -2.82 13.44
C GLN A 183 2.49 -3.56 12.23
N TYR A 184 3.34 -2.89 11.45
CA TYR A 184 3.99 -3.51 10.29
C TYR A 184 4.91 -4.66 10.69
N LEU A 185 5.70 -4.50 11.76
CA LEU A 185 6.57 -5.56 12.26
C LEU A 185 5.76 -6.78 12.75
N ILE A 186 4.70 -6.56 13.51
CA ILE A 186 3.79 -7.62 13.97
C ILE A 186 3.17 -8.34 12.75
N GLN A 187 2.68 -7.57 11.77
CA GLN A 187 2.11 -8.12 10.56
C GLN A 187 3.12 -8.96 9.77
N ALA A 188 4.37 -8.50 9.64
CA ALA A 188 5.43 -9.20 8.93
C ALA A 188 5.78 -10.54 9.61
N VAL A 189 5.95 -10.54 10.93
CA VAL A 189 6.24 -11.76 11.71
C VAL A 189 5.08 -12.74 11.61
N PHE A 190 3.85 -12.27 11.79
CA PHE A 190 2.67 -13.13 11.73
C PHE A 190 2.49 -13.73 10.34
N THR A 191 2.67 -12.94 9.28
CA THR A 191 2.52 -13.43 7.91
C THR A 191 3.60 -14.44 7.55
N SER A 192 4.87 -14.18 7.92
CA SER A 192 5.99 -15.10 7.64
C SER A 192 5.79 -16.45 8.32
N THR A 193 5.46 -16.44 9.61
CA THR A 193 5.26 -17.67 10.39
C THR A 193 4.04 -18.45 9.91
N LEU A 194 2.95 -17.77 9.55
CA LEU A 194 1.77 -18.42 9.01
C LEU A 194 2.06 -19.05 7.64
N LEU A 195 2.80 -18.35 6.79
CA LEU A 195 3.17 -18.85 5.46
C LEU A 195 4.06 -20.09 5.54
N GLU A 196 5.08 -20.09 6.41
CA GLU A 196 5.92 -21.27 6.68
C GLU A 196 5.08 -22.47 7.13
N ARG A 197 4.15 -22.26 8.07
CA ARG A 197 3.26 -23.34 8.56
C ARG A 197 2.33 -23.87 7.48
N LEU A 198 1.83 -23.01 6.60
CA LEU A 198 0.99 -23.44 5.48
C LEU A 198 1.79 -24.23 4.46
N GLU A 199 3.02 -23.80 4.17
CA GLU A 199 3.92 -24.48 3.23
C GLU A 199 4.29 -25.89 3.73
N GLU A 200 4.65 -26.04 5.01
CA GLU A 200 4.90 -27.34 5.64
C GLU A 200 3.68 -28.28 5.54
N ARG A 201 2.48 -27.75 5.80
CA ARG A 201 1.24 -28.52 5.71
C ARG A 201 0.91 -28.91 4.28
N LEU A 202 1.13 -28.01 3.32
CA LEU A 202 0.90 -28.28 1.90
C LEU A 202 1.84 -29.37 1.40
N HIS A 203 3.13 -29.31 1.73
CA HIS A 203 4.09 -30.36 1.41
C HIS A 203 3.72 -31.71 2.02
N TYR A 204 3.25 -31.72 3.26
CA TYR A 204 2.78 -32.95 3.90
C TYR A 204 1.57 -33.58 3.19
N ILE A 205 0.61 -32.76 2.74
CA ILE A 205 -0.56 -33.22 1.98
C ILE A 205 -0.14 -33.75 0.62
N ASN A 206 0.72 -33.01 -0.10
CA ASN A 206 1.14 -33.39 -1.45
C ASN A 206 1.94 -34.70 -1.45
N ASN A 207 2.78 -34.93 -0.43
CA ASN A 207 3.51 -36.19 -0.28
C ASN A 207 2.60 -37.38 0.10
N LYS A 208 1.42 -37.13 0.69
CA LYS A 208 0.43 -38.18 0.99
C LYS A 208 -0.46 -38.54 -0.20
N THR A 209 -0.66 -37.63 -1.14
CA THR A 209 -1.50 -37.87 -2.33
C THR A 209 -0.78 -38.60 -3.46
N VAL A 210 0.53 -38.81 -3.34
CA VAL A 210 1.38 -39.49 -4.35
C VAL A 210 1.63 -40.98 -4.01
N ILE A 211 0.98 -41.51 -2.97
CA ILE A 211 1.00 -42.94 -2.57
C ILE A 211 -0.40 -43.51 -2.73
#